data_AF-A0A535ZPF5-F1
#
_entry.id   AF-A0A535ZPF5-F1
#
_cell.length_a   1.000
_cell.length_b   1.000
_cell.length_c   1.000
_cell.angle_alpha   90.00
_cell.angle_beta   90.00
_cell.angle_gamma   90.00
#
_symmetry.space_group_name_H-M   'P 1'
#
loop_
_entity.id
_entity.type
_entity.pdbx_description
1 polymer ?
#
loop_
_entity_poly.entity_id
_entity_poly.type
_entity_poly.pdbx_seq_one_letter_code
_entity_poly.pdbx_strand_id
1 'polypeptide(L)'
;MYIARKGWQVTAVDFVPRAIKTGRTKAVRAEVPVRFLVGDVTRLSALGIEPGFNLLFDQGCFHSLPEAAHPAYVREVTRMARSGGTYLLYAFGRQPEKRRGRFFPKGITPEDVR
;
A
#
# COMPACT_ATOMS: atom_id res chain seq x y z
N MET A 1 7.29 8.01 -7.63
CA MET A 1 7.93 8.11 -8.96
C MET A 1 9.28 7.42 -9.00
N TYR A 2 10.04 7.45 -7.90
CA TYR A 2 11.35 6.79 -7.78
C TYR A 2 11.40 5.36 -8.35
N ILE A 3 10.51 4.46 -7.90
CA ILE A 3 10.50 3.05 -8.33
C ILE A 3 10.37 2.91 -9.86
N ALA A 4 9.41 3.61 -10.47
CA ALA A 4 9.23 3.59 -11.92
C ALA A 4 10.45 4.15 -12.69
N ARG A 5 11.10 5.20 -12.17
CA ARG A 5 12.37 5.72 -12.74
C ARG A 5 13.54 4.74 -12.68
N LYS A 6 13.43 3.70 -11.86
CA LYS A 6 14.41 2.61 -11.78
C LYS A 6 14.06 1.43 -12.70
N GLY A 7 13.16 1.62 -13.67
CA GLY A 7 12.82 0.62 -14.68
C GLY A 7 11.75 -0.39 -14.26
N TRP A 8 11.10 -0.18 -13.11
CA TRP A 8 10.04 -1.06 -12.63
C TRP A 8 8.69 -0.72 -13.28
N GLN A 9 7.90 -1.75 -13.59
CA GLN A 9 6.49 -1.61 -13.89
C GLN A 9 5.71 -1.45 -12.59
N VAL A 10 4.98 -0.34 -12.45
CA VAL A 10 4.33 0.02 -11.17
C VAL A 10 2.82 0.10 -11.33
N THR A 11 2.11 -0.61 -10.45
CA THR A 11 0.70 -0.40 -10.15
C THR A 11 0.58 0.27 -8.78
N ALA A 12 -0.11 1.42 -8.71
CA ALA A 12 -0.33 2.18 -7.50
C ALA A 12 -1.83 2.27 -7.19
N VAL A 13 -2.22 1.87 -5.98
CA VAL A 13 -3.61 1.88 -5.49
C VAL A 13 -3.71 2.82 -4.30
N ASP A 14 -4.73 3.66 -4.28
CA ASP A 14 -5.08 4.52 -3.14
C ASP A 14 -6.60 4.74 -3.15
N PHE A 15 -7.24 4.75 -1.99
CA PHE A 15 -8.68 4.97 -1.90
C PHE A 15 -9.05 6.44 -2.11
N VAL A 16 -8.10 7.36 -1.98
CA VAL A 16 -8.30 8.81 -2.12
C VAL A 16 -8.11 9.23 -3.59
N PRO A 17 -9.18 9.62 -4.31
CA PRO A 17 -9.07 9.97 -5.74
C PRO A 17 -8.11 11.13 -6.01
N ARG A 18 -8.01 12.08 -5.07
CA ARG A 18 -7.08 13.22 -5.14
C ARG A 18 -5.62 12.76 -5.14
N ALA A 19 -5.26 11.76 -4.34
CA ALA A 19 -3.90 11.23 -4.29
C ALA A 19 -3.50 10.60 -5.63
N ILE A 20 -4.40 9.79 -6.22
CA ILE A 20 -4.25 9.22 -7.56
C ILE A 20 -4.09 10.31 -8.62
N LYS A 21 -4.93 11.36 -8.60
CA LYS A 21 -4.81 12.49 -9.55
C LYS A 21 -3.43 13.15 -9.44
N THR A 22 -2.97 13.44 -8.22
CA THR A 22 -1.63 13.99 -7.98
C THR A 22 -0.53 13.04 -8.45
N GLY A 23 -0.67 11.73 -8.20
CA GLY A 23 0.24 10.71 -8.68
C GLY A 23 0.38 10.70 -10.20
N ARG A 24 -0.75 10.73 -10.93
CA ARG A 24 -0.79 10.79 -12.40
C ARG A 24 -0.08 12.04 -12.93
N THR A 25 -0.35 13.22 -12.36
CA THR A 25 0.36 14.45 -12.75
C THR A 25 1.87 14.35 -12.53
N LYS A 26 2.30 13.75 -11.41
CA LYS A 26 3.73 13.52 -11.13
C LYS A 26 4.36 12.52 -12.11
N ALA A 27 3.63 11.48 -12.51
CA ALA A 27 4.12 10.49 -13.47
C ALA A 27 4.28 11.08 -14.87
N VAL A 28 3.31 11.87 -15.34
CA VAL A 28 3.40 12.59 -16.63
C VAL A 28 4.62 13.52 -16.65
N ARG A 29 4.80 14.35 -15.61
CA ARG A 29 5.97 15.24 -15.51
C ARG A 29 7.31 14.52 -15.41
N ALA A 30 7.30 13.28 -14.96
CA ALA A 30 8.49 12.45 -14.80
C ALA A 30 8.71 11.51 -15.98
N GLU A 31 7.81 11.50 -16.97
CA GLU A 31 7.82 10.64 -18.16
C GLU A 31 7.97 9.15 -17.81
N VAL A 32 7.28 8.70 -16.75
CA VAL A 32 7.32 7.30 -16.32
C VAL A 32 5.95 6.63 -16.41
N PRO A 33 5.86 5.39 -16.89
CA PRO A 33 4.61 4.64 -16.96
C PRO A 33 4.26 4.08 -15.58
N VAL A 34 3.13 4.53 -15.02
CA VAL A 34 2.57 3.99 -13.77
C VAL A 34 1.07 3.77 -13.94
N ARG A 35 0.60 2.55 -13.66
CA ARG A 35 -0.83 2.24 -13.61
C ARG A 35 -1.40 2.72 -12.29
N PHE A 36 -2.28 3.71 -12.32
CA PHE A 36 -2.92 4.26 -11.11
C PHE A 36 -4.39 3.84 -11.02
N LEU A 37 -4.78 3.28 -9.89
CA LEU A 37 -6.14 2.82 -9.61
C LEU A 37 -6.66 3.49 -8.32
N VAL A 38 -7.88 4.00 -8.37
CA VAL A 38 -8.60 4.35 -7.13
C VAL A 38 -9.23 3.07 -6.61
N GLY A 39 -8.96 2.68 -5.36
CA GLY A 39 -9.50 1.43 -4.84
C GLY A 39 -9.18 1.15 -3.38
N ASP A 40 -9.88 0.16 -2.83
CA ASP A 40 -9.70 -0.35 -1.48
C ASP A 40 -8.67 -1.49 -1.49
N VAL A 41 -7.60 -1.33 -0.71
CA VAL A 41 -6.52 -2.30 -0.58
C VAL A 41 -6.96 -3.61 0.10
N THR A 42 -8.11 -3.64 0.75
CA THR A 42 -8.74 -4.87 1.26
C THR A 42 -9.51 -5.65 0.20
N ARG A 43 -9.56 -5.14 -1.05
CA ARG A 43 -10.28 -5.71 -2.19
C ARG A 43 -9.49 -5.61 -3.51
N LEU A 44 -8.16 -5.74 -3.47
CA LEU A 44 -7.29 -5.57 -4.65
C LEU A 44 -7.67 -6.46 -5.84
N SER A 45 -8.09 -7.71 -5.59
CA SER A 45 -8.54 -8.63 -6.64
C SER A 45 -9.74 -8.11 -7.43
N ALA A 46 -10.56 -7.24 -6.85
CA ALA A 46 -11.70 -6.63 -7.54
C ALA A 46 -11.31 -5.46 -8.47
N LEU A 47 -10.03 -5.05 -8.48
CA LEU A 47 -9.54 -3.91 -9.27
C LEU A 47 -8.96 -4.31 -10.65
N GLY A 48 -9.12 -5.57 -11.07
CA GLY A 48 -8.55 -6.10 -12.31
C GLY A 48 -7.02 -6.03 -12.33
N ILE A 49 -6.41 -6.26 -11.16
CA ILE A 49 -4.96 -6.35 -11.01
C ILE A 49 -4.59 -7.82 -11.11
N GLU A 50 -3.76 -8.16 -12.08
CA GLU A 50 -3.20 -9.49 -12.17
C GLU A 50 -2.15 -9.71 -11.08
N PRO A 51 -2.21 -10.82 -10.32
CA PRO A 51 -1.16 -11.21 -9.38
C PRO A 51 0.22 -11.39 -10.01
N GLY A 52 1.24 -11.51 -9.17
CA GLY A 52 2.61 -11.85 -9.60
C GLY A 52 3.66 -10.79 -9.30
N PHE A 53 3.39 -9.86 -8.37
CA PHE A 53 4.32 -8.79 -8.04
C PHE A 53 5.57 -9.31 -7.33
N ASN A 54 6.74 -8.98 -7.87
CA ASN A 54 8.05 -9.23 -7.24
C ASN A 54 8.25 -8.40 -5.97
N LEU A 55 7.65 -7.21 -5.92
CA LEU A 55 7.75 -6.26 -4.81
C LEU A 55 6.38 -5.67 -4.51
N LEU A 56 5.97 -5.76 -3.24
CA LEU A 56 4.85 -5.04 -2.68
C LEU A 56 5.41 -4.01 -1.71
N PHE A 57 5.01 -2.75 -1.86
CA PHE A 57 5.53 -1.65 -1.06
C PHE A 57 4.38 -0.92 -0.38
N ASP A 58 4.34 -1.01 0.94
CA ASP A 58 3.41 -0.25 1.77
C ASP A 58 4.17 0.80 2.56
N GLN A 59 3.76 2.05 2.38
CA GLN A 59 4.24 3.15 3.19
C GLN A 59 3.02 3.90 3.73
N GLY A 60 2.76 3.79 5.03
CA GLY A 60 1.69 4.57 5.64
C GLY A 60 0.29 3.94 5.60
N CYS A 61 0.09 2.81 4.92
CA CYS A 61 -1.25 2.32 4.62
C CYS A 61 -1.71 1.27 5.65
N PHE A 62 -1.03 0.11 5.74
CA PHE A 62 -1.47 -1.00 6.59
C PHE A 62 -1.77 -0.60 8.04
N HIS A 63 -0.85 0.12 8.68
CA HIS A 63 -1.00 0.52 10.09
C HIS A 63 -2.08 1.59 10.33
N SER A 64 -2.58 2.21 9.26
CA SER A 64 -3.67 3.20 9.31
C SER A 64 -5.04 2.56 9.13
N LEU A 65 -5.09 1.29 8.71
CA LEU A 65 -6.33 0.54 8.60
C LEU A 65 -6.89 0.19 9.99
N PRO A 66 -8.23 0.14 10.14
CA PRO A 66 -8.86 -0.47 11.31
C PRO A 66 -8.37 -1.91 11.48
N GLU A 67 -8.16 -2.36 12.72
CA GLU A 67 -7.66 -3.72 13.01
C GLU A 67 -8.55 -4.81 12.38
N ALA A 68 -9.87 -4.60 12.33
CA ALA A 68 -10.81 -5.51 11.68
C ALA A 68 -10.57 -5.69 10.16
N ALA A 69 -9.90 -4.74 9.51
CA ALA A 69 -9.57 -4.81 8.08
C ALA A 69 -8.22 -5.50 7.81
N HIS A 70 -7.39 -5.74 8.84
CA HIS A 70 -6.06 -6.30 8.67
C HIS A 70 -6.08 -7.69 8.00
N PRO A 71 -6.95 -8.65 8.40
CA PRO A 71 -6.98 -9.96 7.74
C PRO A 71 -7.34 -9.88 6.25
N ALA A 72 -8.23 -8.96 5.88
CA ALA A 72 -8.60 -8.74 4.48
C ALA A 72 -7.45 -8.12 3.68
N TYR A 73 -6.78 -7.11 4.23
CA TYR A 73 -5.58 -6.54 3.64
C TYR A 73 -4.49 -7.58 3.42
N VAL A 74 -4.13 -8.36 4.46
CA VAL A 74 -3.06 -9.37 4.39
C VAL A 74 -3.38 -10.39 3.31
N ARG A 75 -4.62 -10.87 3.24
CA ARG A 75 -5.06 -11.81 2.19
C ARG A 75 -4.88 -11.23 0.79
N GLU A 76 -5.31 -9.98 0.55
CA GLU A 76 -5.24 -9.37 -0.77
C GLU A 76 -3.79 -9.07 -1.18
N VAL A 77 -2.96 -8.54 -0.28
CA VAL A 77 -1.53 -8.30 -0.54
C VAL A 77 -0.80 -9.60 -0.81
N THR A 78 -1.05 -10.64 0.00
CA THR A 78 -0.46 -11.97 -0.20
C THR A 78 -0.86 -12.55 -1.55
N ARG A 79 -2.14 -12.42 -1.94
CA ARG A 79 -2.63 -12.87 -3.26
C ARG A 79 -1.89 -12.18 -4.40
N MET A 80 -1.59 -10.89 -4.28
CA MET A 80 -0.90 -10.14 -5.34
C MET A 80 0.57 -10.54 -5.45
N ALA A 81 1.19 -11.03 -4.38
CA ALA A 81 2.58 -11.44 -4.41
C ALA A 81 2.80 -12.68 -5.29
N ARG A 82 3.91 -12.68 -6.03
CA ARG A 82 4.45 -13.94 -6.57
C ARG A 82 5.09 -14.76 -5.43
N SER A 83 5.26 -16.06 -5.64
CA SER A 83 6.13 -16.87 -4.78
C SER A 83 7.56 -16.30 -4.76
N GLY A 84 8.11 -16.12 -3.56
CA GLY A 84 9.41 -15.46 -3.35
C GLY A 84 9.42 -13.95 -3.62
N GLY A 85 8.25 -13.30 -3.69
CA GLY A 85 8.14 -11.84 -3.72
C GLY A 85 8.56 -11.20 -2.39
N THR A 86 8.94 -9.94 -2.43
CA THR A 86 9.29 -9.16 -1.24
C THR A 86 8.14 -8.24 -0.86
N TYR A 87 7.77 -8.22 0.41
CA TYR A 87 6.88 -7.20 0.97
C TYR A 87 7.70 -6.24 1.85
N LEU A 88 7.77 -4.98 1.45
CA LEU A 88 8.42 -3.91 2.21
C LEU A 88 7.34 -3.05 2.87
N LEU A 89 7.29 -3.11 4.20
CA LEU A 89 6.34 -2.39 5.02
C LEU A 89 7.03 -1.31 5.85
N TYR A 90 6.69 -0.05 5.58
CA TYR A 90 7.12 1.09 6.37
C TYR A 90 5.94 1.63 7.19
N ALA A 91 5.98 1.34 8.49
CA ALA A 91 4.86 1.57 9.38
C ALA A 91 5.25 2.19 10.72
N PHE A 92 4.30 2.88 11.35
CA PHE A 92 4.46 3.32 12.73
C PHE A 92 4.26 2.16 13.68
N GLY A 93 5.20 2.00 14.61
CA GLY A 93 5.05 1.11 15.75
C GLY A 93 3.93 1.57 16.68
N ARG A 94 3.29 0.62 17.35
CA ARG A 94 2.17 0.87 18.25
C ARG A 94 2.52 1.90 19.32
N GLN A 95 1.73 2.96 19.40
CA GLN A 95 1.93 4.03 20.38
C GLN A 95 1.02 3.81 21.60
N PRO A 96 1.47 4.12 22.83
CA PRO A 96 0.60 4.14 24.01
C PRO A 96 -0.54 5.14 23.83
N GLU A 97 -1.76 4.79 24.28
CA GLU A 97 -2.95 5.66 24.10
C GLU A 97 -2.74 7.09 24.60
N LYS A 98 -2.04 7.26 25.73
CA LYS A 98 -1.75 8.56 26.34
C LYS A 98 -0.90 9.49 25.45
N ARG A 99 -0.18 8.95 24.48
CA ARG A 99 0.68 9.70 23.53
C ARG A 99 0.07 9.79 22.12
N ARG A 100 -1.10 9.17 21.91
CA ARG A 100 -1.72 9.08 20.58
C ARG A 100 -2.65 10.27 20.36
N GLY A 101 -2.28 11.14 19.42
CA GLY A 101 -3.21 12.16 18.92
C GLY A 101 -4.49 11.51 18.37
N ARG A 102 -5.64 12.16 18.53
CA ARG A 102 -6.96 11.60 18.17
C ARG A 102 -7.04 11.02 16.75
N PHE A 103 -6.28 11.59 15.82
CA PHE A 103 -6.24 11.20 14.41
C PHE A 103 -4.98 10.40 14.02
N PHE A 104 -4.12 10.08 14.98
CA PHE A 104 -2.92 9.29 14.71
C PHE A 104 -3.29 7.80 14.69
N PRO A 105 -2.78 7.03 13.71
CA PRO A 105 -3.02 5.60 13.65
C PRO A 105 -2.55 4.90 14.93
N LYS A 106 -3.20 3.80 15.30
CA LYS A 106 -2.82 2.99 16.47
C LYS A 106 -1.40 2.41 16.30
N GLY A 107 -0.96 2.22 15.05
CA GLY A 107 0.29 1.55 14.74
C GLY A 107 0.18 0.04 14.90
N ILE A 108 1.26 -0.65 14.59
CA ILE A 108 1.36 -2.12 14.61
C ILE A 108 2.46 -2.59 15.55
N THR A 109 2.36 -3.83 16.03
CA THR A 109 3.42 -4.52 16.77
C THR A 109 4.19 -5.47 15.84
N PRO A 110 5.38 -5.97 16.24
CA PRO A 110 6.08 -7.00 15.49
C PRO A 110 5.23 -8.27 15.27
N GLU A 111 4.37 -8.62 16.22
CA GLU A 111 3.45 -9.77 16.13
C GLU A 111 2.41 -9.60 15.03
N ASP A 112 1.97 -8.37 14.75
CA ASP A 112 1.00 -8.08 13.67
C ASP A 112 1.58 -8.35 12.27
N VAL A 113 2.90 -8.55 12.14
CA VAL A 113 3.63 -8.68 10.87
C VAL A 113 4.54 -9.92 10.79
N ARG A 114 4.42 -10.85 11.74
CA ARG A 114 5.05 -12.18 11.66
C ARG A 114 4.21 -13.12 10.82
#